data_AF-J5U2U5-F1
#
_entry.id   AF-J5U2U5-F1
#
_cell.length_a   1.000
_cell.length_b   1.000
_cell.length_c   1.000
_cell.angle_alpha   90.00
_cell.angle_beta   90.00
_cell.angle_gamma   90.00
#
_symmetry.space_group_name_H-M   'P 1'
#
loop_
_entity.id
_entity.type
_entity.pdbx_description
1 polymer ?
#
loop_
_entity_poly.entity_id
_entity_poly.type
_entity_poly.pdbx_seq_one_letter_code
_entity_poly.pdbx_strand_id
1 'polypeptide(L)'
;MTDSDGILIVDPIFESGGTGMFHNLMDRMGPGHDTGMMLGCQEKLMEAGKEPLPMKYFKQRAISFVGIGGSDWAVRTETDHAMLAMSPGWKVVDNDYFSWSKDVIVQDDKVARIREIGKNLVEAAKDIADRNLMIMEPDNDKLDYFKGPKGACPHCHGNNFYIHPGTNEAECELCGLKGELVMEGGTLRLKFDPATLHHAHDLLSGKALHGKDIFENEGRLMNLFKDEKFKERKAHYTAVCEPTPSPSK
;
A
#
# COMPACT_ATOMS: atom_id res chain seq x y z
N MET A 1 -15.25 -4.54 -2.85
CA MET A 1 -14.10 -3.98 -3.59
C MET A 1 -13.59 -4.93 -4.67
N THR A 2 -13.43 -6.22 -4.39
CA THR A 2 -12.96 -7.22 -5.38
C THR A 2 -13.95 -7.52 -6.52
N ASP A 3 -15.20 -7.09 -6.45
CA ASP A 3 -16.14 -7.21 -7.57
C ASP A 3 -16.26 -5.90 -8.38
N SER A 4 -15.49 -4.87 -8.04
CA SER A 4 -15.47 -3.57 -8.75
C SER A 4 -14.42 -3.54 -9.86
N ASP A 5 -14.67 -2.79 -10.94
CA ASP A 5 -13.69 -2.54 -12.01
C ASP A 5 -12.78 -1.34 -11.71
N GLY A 6 -13.32 -0.34 -11.02
CA GLY A 6 -12.61 0.85 -10.55
C GLY A 6 -13.11 1.28 -9.17
N ILE A 7 -12.22 1.88 -8.37
CA ILE A 7 -12.50 2.30 -7.00
C ILE A 7 -12.06 3.75 -6.81
N LEU A 8 -12.94 4.59 -6.28
CA LEU A 8 -12.60 5.93 -5.79
C LEU A 8 -12.78 5.94 -4.28
N ILE A 9 -11.71 6.23 -3.54
CA ILE A 9 -11.76 6.46 -2.10
C ILE A 9 -11.69 7.97 -1.85
N VAL A 10 -12.61 8.46 -1.03
CA VAL A 10 -12.60 9.83 -0.53
C VAL A 10 -12.57 9.77 0.99
N ASP A 11 -11.51 10.30 1.59
CA ASP A 11 -11.25 10.21 3.04
C ASP A 11 -11.00 11.62 3.60
N PRO A 12 -11.64 12.01 4.71
CA PRO A 12 -11.24 13.23 5.40
C PRO A 12 -9.85 13.05 6.04
N ILE A 13 -9.06 14.10 6.08
CA ILE A 13 -7.71 14.05 6.64
C ILE A 13 -7.75 14.38 8.12
N PHE A 14 -7.26 13.49 8.97
CA PHE A 14 -7.06 13.71 10.40
C PHE A 14 -5.58 13.72 10.75
N GLU A 15 -5.15 14.76 11.48
CA GLU A 15 -3.74 15.11 11.73
C GLU A 15 -2.98 15.38 10.42
N SER A 16 -2.56 14.34 9.69
CA SER A 16 -1.91 14.43 8.37
C SER A 16 -2.27 13.28 7.42
N GLY A 17 -2.89 12.24 7.97
CA GLY A 17 -3.06 10.95 7.32
C GLY A 17 -4.52 10.60 7.10
N GLY A 18 -4.73 9.36 6.68
CA GLY A 18 -6.06 8.79 6.56
C GLY A 18 -6.77 8.63 7.91
N THR A 19 -8.09 8.49 7.88
CA THR A 19 -8.86 8.24 9.09
C THR A 19 -8.55 6.87 9.69
N GLY A 20 -8.80 6.70 10.99
CA GLY A 20 -8.75 5.37 11.62
C GLY A 20 -9.70 4.35 10.96
N MET A 21 -10.81 4.80 10.35
CA MET A 21 -11.68 3.93 9.56
C MET A 21 -11.02 3.48 8.26
N PHE A 22 -10.33 4.37 7.56
CA PHE A 22 -9.54 4.03 6.39
C PHE A 22 -8.42 3.05 6.74
N HIS A 23 -7.70 3.26 7.85
CA HIS A 23 -6.69 2.31 8.34
C HIS A 23 -7.30 0.95 8.68
N ASN A 24 -8.48 0.90 9.30
CA ASN A 24 -9.17 -0.38 9.51
C ASN A 24 -9.48 -1.10 8.20
N LEU A 25 -9.96 -0.40 7.16
CA LEU A 25 -10.19 -0.99 5.84
C LEU A 25 -8.90 -1.57 5.27
N MET A 26 -7.82 -0.80 5.32
CA MET A 26 -6.50 -1.20 4.85
C MET A 26 -5.96 -2.42 5.58
N ASP A 27 -6.02 -2.45 6.91
CA ASP A 27 -5.55 -3.59 7.72
C ASP A 27 -6.39 -4.86 7.48
N ARG A 28 -7.70 -4.70 7.25
CA ARG A 28 -8.59 -5.82 6.89
C ARG A 28 -8.31 -6.36 5.50
N MET A 29 -7.87 -5.52 4.57
CA MET A 29 -7.41 -5.95 3.26
C MET A 29 -6.03 -6.60 3.40
N GLY A 30 -5.04 -5.83 3.83
CA GLY A 30 -3.81 -6.26 4.49
C GLY A 30 -3.19 -7.56 3.95
N PRO A 31 -2.69 -8.43 4.84
CA PRO A 31 -2.13 -9.73 4.46
C PRO A 31 -3.14 -10.66 3.77
N GLY A 32 -4.43 -10.55 4.09
CA GLY A 32 -5.48 -11.42 3.55
C GLY A 32 -5.77 -11.20 2.07
N HIS A 33 -5.38 -10.06 1.52
CA HIS A 33 -5.50 -9.70 0.11
C HIS A 33 -4.16 -9.33 -0.51
N ASP A 34 -3.04 -9.62 0.17
CA ASP A 34 -1.74 -9.52 -0.46
C ASP A 34 -1.61 -10.61 -1.53
N THR A 35 -1.39 -10.20 -2.78
CA THR A 35 -1.39 -11.14 -3.91
C THR A 35 -0.24 -12.14 -3.86
N GLY A 36 0.91 -11.78 -3.28
CA GLY A 36 2.01 -12.73 -3.05
C GLY A 36 1.61 -13.82 -2.05
N MET A 37 0.99 -13.40 -0.94
CA MET A 37 0.46 -14.34 0.07
C MET A 37 -0.66 -15.22 -0.47
N MET A 38 -1.58 -14.64 -1.25
CA MET A 38 -2.68 -15.39 -1.86
C MET A 38 -2.18 -16.42 -2.88
N LEU A 39 -1.15 -16.11 -3.67
CA LEU A 39 -0.54 -17.09 -4.57
C LEU A 39 0.12 -18.24 -3.81
N GLY A 40 0.89 -17.96 -2.76
CA GLY A 40 1.45 -19.01 -1.91
C GLY A 40 0.37 -19.85 -1.21
N CYS A 41 -0.77 -19.25 -0.85
CA CYS A 41 -1.94 -19.98 -0.33
C CYS A 41 -2.55 -20.89 -1.41
N GLN A 42 -2.71 -20.37 -2.63
CA GLN A 42 -3.21 -21.13 -3.77
C GLN A 42 -2.33 -22.34 -4.10
N GLU A 43 -1.00 -22.16 -4.13
CA GLU A 43 -0.05 -23.27 -4.34
C GLU A 43 -0.27 -24.40 -3.33
N LYS A 44 -0.36 -24.06 -2.03
CA LYS A 44 -0.63 -25.04 -0.96
C LYS A 44 -2.00 -25.72 -1.09
N LEU A 45 -3.03 -25.00 -1.53
CA LEU A 45 -4.35 -25.58 -1.78
C LEU A 45 -4.28 -26.61 -2.91
N MET A 46 -3.61 -26.27 -4.01
CA MET A 46 -3.45 -27.14 -5.17
C MET A 46 -2.59 -28.38 -4.83
N GLU A 47 -1.49 -28.23 -4.09
CA GLU A 47 -0.69 -29.34 -3.57
C GLU A 47 -1.51 -30.30 -2.69
N ALA A 48 -2.45 -29.76 -1.92
CA ALA A 48 -3.38 -30.54 -1.09
C ALA A 48 -4.58 -31.10 -1.86
N GLY A 49 -4.65 -30.94 -3.19
CA GLY A 49 -5.77 -31.40 -4.03
C GLY A 49 -7.09 -30.66 -3.78
N LYS A 50 -7.03 -29.43 -3.24
CA LYS A 50 -8.19 -28.56 -3.00
C LYS A 50 -8.38 -27.57 -4.14
N GLU A 51 -9.59 -27.03 -4.24
CA GLU A 51 -9.92 -25.98 -5.19
C GLU A 51 -9.01 -24.74 -5.01
N PRO A 52 -8.52 -24.14 -6.12
CA PRO A 52 -7.71 -22.93 -6.07
C PRO A 52 -8.54 -21.72 -5.65
N LEU A 53 -7.85 -20.61 -5.37
CA LEU A 53 -8.53 -19.35 -5.04
C LEU A 53 -9.28 -18.80 -6.27
N PRO A 54 -10.43 -18.14 -6.08
CA PRO A 54 -11.14 -17.48 -7.17
C PRO A 54 -10.26 -16.45 -7.89
N MET A 55 -10.13 -16.58 -9.22
CA MET A 55 -9.26 -15.73 -10.04
C MET A 55 -9.56 -14.23 -9.95
N LYS A 56 -10.77 -13.84 -9.53
CA LYS A 56 -11.14 -12.43 -9.31
C LYS A 56 -10.23 -11.72 -8.30
N TYR A 57 -9.60 -12.44 -7.37
CA TYR A 57 -8.65 -11.86 -6.41
C TYR A 57 -7.32 -11.43 -7.03
N PHE A 58 -6.97 -11.98 -8.20
CA PHE A 58 -5.72 -11.67 -8.90
C PHE A 58 -5.92 -10.68 -10.05
N LYS A 59 -7.16 -10.26 -10.33
CA LYS A 59 -7.45 -9.21 -11.32
C LYS A 59 -6.89 -7.86 -10.86
N GLN A 60 -6.22 -7.17 -11.76
CA GLN A 60 -5.83 -5.78 -11.59
C GLN A 60 -7.07 -4.88 -11.57
N ARG A 61 -7.00 -3.76 -10.85
CA ARG A 61 -8.06 -2.74 -10.79
C ARG A 61 -7.46 -1.36 -10.81
N ALA A 62 -8.21 -0.41 -11.36
CA ALA A 62 -7.90 1.01 -11.22
C ALA A 62 -8.39 1.51 -9.86
N ILE A 63 -7.59 2.30 -9.17
CA ILE A 63 -7.97 2.95 -7.92
C ILE A 63 -7.51 4.40 -7.89
N SER A 64 -8.34 5.28 -7.37
CA SER A 64 -8.01 6.69 -7.16
C SER A 64 -8.37 7.13 -5.75
N PHE A 65 -7.67 8.15 -5.27
CA PHE A 65 -7.82 8.66 -3.92
C PHE A 65 -7.95 10.18 -3.90
N VAL A 66 -8.79 10.67 -2.99
CA VAL A 66 -8.93 12.11 -2.70
C VAL A 66 -9.00 12.31 -1.19
N GLY A 67 -8.00 13.00 -0.65
CA GLY A 67 -7.99 13.47 0.75
C GLY A 67 -8.63 14.84 0.87
N ILE A 68 -9.47 15.08 1.88
CA ILE A 68 -10.05 16.41 2.14
C ILE A 68 -9.72 16.86 3.57
N GLY A 69 -8.87 17.87 3.68
CA GLY A 69 -8.34 18.39 4.95
C GLY A 69 -8.83 19.79 5.28
N GLY A 70 -8.84 20.11 6.59
CA GLY A 70 -9.19 21.43 7.10
C GLY A 70 -8.02 22.38 7.30
N SER A 71 -6.78 21.90 7.20
CA SER A 71 -5.52 22.60 7.47
C SER A 71 -4.48 22.30 6.38
N ASP A 72 -3.28 22.85 6.53
CA ASP A 72 -2.09 22.63 5.72
C ASP A 72 -1.43 21.26 5.94
N TRP A 73 -1.59 20.69 7.13
CA TRP A 73 -1.01 19.40 7.50
C TRP A 73 -1.80 18.24 6.87
N ALA A 74 -1.31 17.75 5.73
CA ALA A 74 -2.02 16.75 4.92
C ALA A 74 -1.13 15.74 4.18
N VAL A 75 0.19 15.93 4.24
CA VAL A 75 1.14 15.26 3.33
C VAL A 75 1.30 13.75 3.55
N ARG A 76 0.79 13.19 4.65
CA ARG A 76 0.86 11.74 4.90
C ARG A 76 -0.28 10.98 4.22
N THR A 77 -1.41 11.64 3.95
CA THR A 77 -2.63 11.01 3.41
C THR A 77 -2.38 10.26 2.11
N GLU A 78 -1.54 10.78 1.22
CA GLU A 78 -1.21 10.15 -0.06
C GLU A 78 -0.52 8.79 0.15
N THR A 79 0.37 8.69 1.13
CA THR A 79 1.05 7.42 1.46
C THR A 79 0.07 6.42 2.06
N ASP A 80 -0.79 6.85 2.99
CA ASP A 80 -1.80 5.96 3.57
C ASP A 80 -2.78 5.45 2.50
N HIS A 81 -3.27 6.36 1.65
CA HIS A 81 -4.11 6.05 0.50
C HIS A 81 -3.51 4.98 -0.40
N ALA A 82 -2.32 5.22 -0.95
CA ALA A 82 -1.68 4.30 -1.87
C ALA A 82 -1.31 2.96 -1.21
N MET A 83 -1.10 2.94 0.11
CA MET A 83 -0.83 1.71 0.86
C MET A 83 -2.01 0.72 0.80
N LEU A 84 -3.27 1.19 0.68
CA LEU A 84 -4.41 0.29 0.43
C LEU A 84 -4.31 -0.44 -0.91
N ALA A 85 -3.77 0.21 -1.94
CA ALA A 85 -3.59 -0.37 -3.27
C ALA A 85 -2.45 -1.39 -3.32
N MET A 86 -1.48 -1.26 -2.41
CA MET A 86 -0.28 -2.11 -2.37
C MET A 86 -0.63 -3.58 -2.25
N SER A 87 -1.32 -4.02 -1.20
CA SER A 87 -1.58 -5.45 -0.95
C SER A 87 -2.18 -6.17 -2.18
N PRO A 88 -3.31 -5.72 -2.76
CA PRO A 88 -3.85 -6.36 -3.95
C PRO A 88 -3.08 -6.07 -5.23
N GLY A 89 -2.07 -5.19 -5.19
CA GLY A 89 -1.28 -4.76 -6.34
C GLY A 89 -2.11 -4.00 -7.36
N TRP A 90 -3.05 -3.14 -6.91
CA TRP A 90 -3.90 -2.36 -7.81
C TRP A 90 -3.18 -1.14 -8.37
N LYS A 91 -3.65 -0.67 -9.53
CA LYS A 91 -3.06 0.45 -10.26
C LYS A 91 -3.64 1.78 -9.76
N VAL A 92 -2.80 2.56 -9.07
CA VAL A 92 -3.15 3.91 -8.64
C VAL A 92 -3.18 4.83 -9.87
N VAL A 93 -4.32 5.49 -10.10
CA VAL A 93 -4.54 6.40 -11.22
C VAL A 93 -4.34 7.84 -10.79
N ASP A 94 -4.98 8.27 -9.71
CA ASP A 94 -4.82 9.59 -9.11
C ASP A 94 -4.75 9.43 -7.59
N ASN A 95 -3.97 10.28 -6.94
CA ASN A 95 -3.83 10.30 -5.48
C ASN A 95 -3.58 11.75 -5.09
N ASP A 96 -4.68 12.47 -4.85
CA ASP A 96 -4.65 13.90 -4.59
C ASP A 96 -5.16 14.18 -3.17
N TYR A 97 -4.84 15.37 -2.67
CA TYR A 97 -5.49 15.90 -1.48
C TYR A 97 -5.78 17.40 -1.63
N PHE A 98 -6.79 17.86 -0.90
CA PHE A 98 -7.14 19.27 -0.82
C PHE A 98 -7.02 19.76 0.64
N SER A 99 -6.00 20.58 0.90
CA SER A 99 -5.81 21.29 2.17
C SER A 99 -6.76 22.48 2.28
N TRP A 100 -7.08 22.94 3.51
CA TRP A 100 -7.96 24.08 3.75
C TRP A 100 -9.30 24.03 2.98
N SER A 101 -9.96 22.86 2.95
CA SER A 101 -11.03 22.54 1.99
C SER A 101 -12.34 22.06 2.63
N LYS A 102 -12.72 22.60 3.79
CA LYS A 102 -14.01 22.24 4.42
C LYS A 102 -15.23 22.62 3.58
N ASP A 103 -15.05 23.56 2.67
CA ASP A 103 -16.03 24.12 1.74
C ASP A 103 -15.76 23.69 0.28
N VAL A 104 -15.06 22.55 0.06
CA VAL A 104 -14.65 22.06 -1.28
C VAL A 104 -15.78 22.05 -2.32
N ILE A 105 -17.03 21.86 -1.91
CA ILE A 105 -18.19 21.79 -2.80
C ILE A 105 -18.48 23.10 -3.55
N VAL A 106 -18.04 24.25 -3.02
CA VAL A 106 -18.18 25.57 -3.67
C VAL A 106 -16.87 26.07 -4.29
N GLN A 107 -15.81 25.25 -4.29
CA GLN A 107 -14.52 25.57 -4.88
C GLN A 107 -14.44 24.95 -6.29
N ASP A 108 -14.80 25.73 -7.31
CA ASP A 108 -15.00 25.25 -8.69
C ASP A 108 -13.76 24.55 -9.28
N ASP A 109 -12.56 25.00 -8.94
CA ASP A 109 -11.29 24.41 -9.37
C ASP A 109 -11.10 23.00 -8.79
N LYS A 110 -11.39 22.80 -7.50
CA LYS A 110 -11.30 21.49 -6.85
C LYS A 110 -12.40 20.54 -7.32
N VAL A 111 -13.62 21.04 -7.52
CA VAL A 111 -14.70 20.25 -8.11
C VAL A 111 -14.35 19.84 -9.55
N ALA A 112 -13.72 20.71 -10.33
CA ALA A 112 -13.22 20.37 -11.66
C ALA A 112 -12.14 19.29 -11.62
N ARG A 113 -11.19 19.37 -10.67
CA ARG A 113 -10.16 18.33 -10.47
C ARG A 113 -10.78 16.98 -10.06
N ILE A 114 -11.75 16.95 -9.15
CA ILE A 114 -12.47 15.70 -8.80
C ILE A 114 -13.17 15.09 -10.03
N ARG A 115 -13.76 15.92 -10.90
CA ARG A 115 -14.37 15.43 -12.16
C ARG A 115 -13.33 14.82 -13.10
N GLU A 116 -12.13 15.39 -13.16
CA GLU A 116 -11.02 14.83 -13.94
C GLU A 116 -10.55 13.49 -13.38
N ILE A 117 -10.35 13.39 -12.06
CA ILE A 117 -10.02 12.13 -11.37
C ILE A 117 -11.06 11.04 -11.70
N GLY A 118 -12.35 11.39 -11.67
CA GLY A 118 -13.41 10.46 -12.05
C GLY A 118 -13.32 9.97 -13.50
N LYS A 119 -12.94 10.84 -14.45
CA LYS A 119 -12.73 10.46 -15.87
C LYS A 119 -11.53 9.54 -16.02
N ASN A 120 -10.39 9.92 -15.44
CA ASN A 120 -9.16 9.12 -15.47
C ASN A 120 -9.40 7.72 -14.92
N LEU A 121 -10.09 7.61 -13.79
CA LEU A 121 -10.45 6.32 -13.17
C LEU A 121 -11.27 5.44 -14.10
N VAL A 122 -12.30 6.00 -14.75
CA VAL A 122 -13.17 5.24 -15.67
C VAL A 122 -12.41 4.79 -16.91
N GLU A 123 -11.55 5.64 -17.46
CA GLU A 123 -10.71 5.29 -18.61
C GLU A 123 -9.73 4.15 -18.27
N ALA A 124 -9.03 4.26 -17.13
CA ALA A 124 -8.13 3.21 -16.65
C ALA A 124 -8.87 1.90 -16.34
N ALA A 125 -10.03 1.97 -15.67
CA ALA A 125 -10.84 0.79 -15.37
C ALA A 125 -11.31 0.07 -16.64
N LYS A 126 -11.70 0.81 -17.68
CA LYS A 126 -12.07 0.24 -18.99
C LYS A 126 -10.89 -0.47 -19.65
N ASP A 127 -9.74 0.18 -19.75
CA ASP A 127 -8.55 -0.44 -20.37
C ASP A 127 -8.11 -1.71 -19.62
N ILE A 128 -8.10 -1.67 -18.28
CA ILE A 128 -7.78 -2.82 -17.44
C ILE A 128 -8.78 -3.97 -17.66
N ALA A 129 -10.08 -3.66 -17.75
CA ALA A 129 -11.13 -4.64 -17.99
C ALA A 129 -11.06 -5.25 -19.40
N ASP A 130 -10.91 -4.40 -20.43
CA ASP A 130 -10.82 -4.81 -21.83
C ASP A 130 -9.61 -5.71 -22.10
N ARG A 131 -8.49 -5.44 -21.43
CA ARG A 131 -7.27 -6.25 -21.49
C ARG A 131 -7.28 -7.43 -20.51
N ASN A 132 -8.25 -7.50 -19.61
CA ASN A 132 -8.39 -8.48 -18.54
C ASN A 132 -7.08 -8.70 -17.75
N LEU A 133 -6.47 -7.59 -17.29
CA LEU A 133 -5.14 -7.63 -16.68
C LEU A 133 -5.13 -8.40 -15.35
N MET A 134 -4.11 -9.25 -15.19
CA MET A 134 -3.88 -10.07 -14.01
C MET A 134 -2.55 -9.72 -13.34
N ILE A 135 -2.45 -9.74 -12.00
CA ILE A 135 -1.20 -9.42 -11.28
C ILE A 135 -0.03 -10.35 -11.65
N MET A 136 -0.33 -11.56 -12.16
CA MET A 136 0.67 -12.56 -12.53
C MET A 136 1.32 -12.30 -13.89
N GLU A 137 0.83 -11.35 -14.68
CA GLU A 137 1.36 -11.04 -16.00
C GLU A 137 2.51 -10.03 -15.87
N PRO A 138 3.77 -10.41 -16.16
CA PRO A 138 4.93 -9.55 -15.88
C PRO A 138 4.93 -8.22 -16.65
N ASP A 139 4.27 -8.18 -17.81
CA ASP A 139 4.16 -6.95 -18.60
C ASP A 139 3.26 -5.89 -17.94
N ASN A 140 2.43 -6.29 -16.97
CA ASN A 140 1.59 -5.35 -16.21
C ASN A 140 2.42 -4.44 -15.31
N ASP A 141 3.63 -4.86 -14.92
CA ASP A 141 4.55 -4.05 -14.12
C ASP A 141 5.06 -2.82 -14.90
N LYS A 142 4.99 -2.85 -16.23
CA LYS A 142 5.42 -1.74 -17.12
C LYS A 142 4.32 -0.71 -17.37
N LEU A 143 3.09 -0.97 -16.91
CA LEU A 143 1.94 -0.10 -17.15
C LEU A 143 1.83 0.95 -16.03
N ASP A 144 2.07 2.21 -16.38
CA ASP A 144 1.85 3.38 -15.52
C ASP A 144 0.51 4.04 -15.87
N TYR A 145 -0.51 3.83 -15.03
CA TYR A 145 -1.80 4.51 -15.14
C TYR A 145 -1.85 5.84 -14.38
N PHE A 146 -0.76 6.25 -13.72
CA PHE A 146 -0.76 7.42 -12.85
C PHE A 146 -0.86 8.73 -13.65
N LYS A 147 -1.91 9.50 -13.35
CA LYS A 147 -2.27 10.81 -13.93
C LYS A 147 -2.14 11.96 -12.94
N GLY A 148 -1.84 11.68 -11.68
CA GLY A 148 -1.57 12.70 -10.66
C GLY A 148 -0.22 13.42 -10.86
N PRO A 149 0.10 14.40 -9.99
CA PRO A 149 1.40 15.04 -9.95
C PRO A 149 2.52 14.03 -9.68
N LYS A 150 3.54 13.98 -10.53
CA LYS A 150 4.66 13.05 -10.37
C LYS A 150 5.42 13.35 -9.06
N GLY A 151 5.53 12.34 -8.19
CA GLY A 151 6.24 12.47 -6.93
C GLY A 151 7.75 12.27 -7.04
N ALA A 152 8.43 12.36 -5.90
CA ALA A 152 9.88 12.21 -5.81
C ALA A 152 10.35 10.76 -6.05
N CYS A 153 9.51 9.75 -5.75
CA CYS A 153 9.79 8.37 -6.10
C CYS A 153 9.39 8.12 -7.57
N PRO A 154 10.32 7.80 -8.49
CA PRO A 154 9.98 7.66 -9.90
C PRO A 154 9.24 6.35 -10.23
N HIS A 155 9.13 5.43 -9.26
CA HIS A 155 8.39 4.17 -9.41
C HIS A 155 6.92 4.32 -9.03
N CYS A 156 6.64 4.65 -7.77
CA CYS A 156 5.28 4.69 -7.22
C CYS A 156 4.69 6.10 -7.10
N HIS A 157 5.44 7.14 -7.49
CA HIS A 157 5.06 8.57 -7.35
C HIS A 157 4.85 9.04 -5.90
N GLY A 158 5.33 8.29 -4.91
CA GLY A 158 5.28 8.67 -3.50
C GLY A 158 6.23 9.81 -3.13
N ASN A 159 5.83 10.60 -2.13
CA ASN A 159 6.57 11.77 -1.62
C ASN A 159 7.14 11.59 -0.21
N ASN A 160 6.79 10.52 0.50
CA ASN A 160 7.26 10.24 1.85
C ASN A 160 8.41 9.23 1.84
N PHE A 161 9.46 9.54 2.59
CA PHE A 161 10.69 8.76 2.65
C PHE A 161 11.19 8.66 4.07
N TYR A 162 11.66 7.48 4.44
CA TYR A 162 12.58 7.34 5.56
C TYR A 162 13.97 7.77 5.11
N ILE A 163 14.47 8.88 5.66
CA ILE A 163 15.80 9.41 5.36
C ILE A 163 16.77 8.92 6.43
N HIS A 164 17.85 8.24 6.03
CA HIS A 164 18.86 7.74 6.94
C HIS A 164 19.72 8.89 7.47
N PRO A 165 19.70 9.18 8.80
CA PRO A 165 20.35 10.37 9.34
C PRO A 165 21.84 10.46 9.01
N GLY A 166 22.30 11.63 8.56
CA GLY A 166 23.70 11.87 8.22
C GLY A 166 24.12 11.39 6.83
N THR A 167 23.19 10.91 6.02
CA THR A 167 23.42 10.46 4.63
C THR A 167 22.41 11.10 3.68
N ASN A 168 22.53 10.82 2.37
CA ASN A 168 21.48 11.05 1.39
C ASN A 168 20.70 9.77 1.06
N GLU A 169 20.92 8.67 1.78
CA GLU A 169 20.21 7.42 1.58
C GLU A 169 18.77 7.55 2.11
N ALA A 170 17.83 7.01 1.35
CA ALA A 170 16.43 7.02 1.71
C ALA A 170 15.70 5.77 1.21
N GLU A 171 14.62 5.44 1.91
CA GLU A 171 13.69 4.37 1.54
C GLU A 171 12.31 4.99 1.32
N CYS A 172 11.70 4.70 0.17
CA CYS A 172 10.34 5.15 -0.09
C CYS A 172 9.38 4.47 0.88
N GLU A 173 8.61 5.24 1.67
CA GLU A 173 7.69 4.68 2.68
C GLU A 173 6.56 3.84 2.06
N LEU A 174 6.25 4.08 0.77
CA LEU A 174 5.21 3.34 0.06
C LEU A 174 5.74 2.03 -0.51
N CYS A 175 6.63 2.08 -1.52
CA CYS A 175 7.05 0.88 -2.25
C CYS A 175 8.26 0.15 -1.62
N GLY A 176 8.99 0.79 -0.70
CA GLY A 176 10.17 0.22 -0.05
C GLY A 176 11.46 0.23 -0.88
N LEU A 177 11.46 0.85 -2.07
CA LEU A 177 12.70 1.02 -2.84
C LEU A 177 13.69 1.90 -2.09
N LYS A 178 14.95 1.45 -2.07
CA LYS A 178 16.08 2.14 -1.44
C LYS A 178 16.94 2.82 -2.50
N GLY A 179 17.44 4.00 -2.18
CA GLY A 179 18.32 4.75 -3.06
C GLY A 179 18.83 6.01 -2.40
N GLU A 180 19.30 6.95 -3.21
CA GLU A 180 19.76 8.25 -2.74
C GLU A 180 18.79 9.34 -3.17
N LEU A 181 18.49 10.27 -2.27
CA LEU A 181 17.80 11.52 -2.62
C LEU A 181 18.80 12.47 -3.29
N VAL A 182 18.57 12.75 -4.57
CA VAL A 182 19.43 13.58 -5.41
C VAL A 182 18.67 14.80 -5.93
N MET A 183 19.34 15.95 -5.99
CA MET A 183 18.80 17.15 -6.63
C MET A 183 19.09 17.11 -8.13
N GLU A 184 18.06 16.99 -8.95
CA GLU A 184 18.14 16.99 -10.41
C GLU A 184 17.26 18.12 -10.97
N GLY A 185 17.87 19.07 -11.68
CA GLY A 185 17.12 20.19 -12.27
C GLY A 185 16.33 21.04 -11.27
N GLY A 186 16.82 21.14 -10.03
CA GLY A 186 16.14 21.86 -8.94
C GLY A 186 15.02 21.08 -8.24
N THR A 187 14.82 19.80 -8.59
CA THR A 187 13.83 18.91 -7.96
C THR A 187 14.54 17.77 -7.24
N LEU A 188 14.09 17.43 -6.04
CA LEU A 188 14.59 16.27 -5.29
C LEU A 188 13.92 14.99 -5.80
N ARG A 189 14.71 13.96 -6.11
CA ARG A 189 14.22 12.65 -6.58
C ARG A 189 14.96 11.50 -5.92
N LEU A 190 14.28 10.37 -5.78
CA LEU A 190 14.92 9.12 -5.41
C LEU A 190 15.62 8.53 -6.64
N LYS A 191 16.94 8.45 -6.59
CA LYS A 191 17.75 7.67 -7.52
C LYS A 191 18.03 6.30 -6.92
N PHE A 192 17.41 5.27 -7.46
CA PHE A 192 17.62 3.88 -7.07
C PHE A 192 18.30 3.10 -8.21
N ASP A 193 18.96 1.98 -7.87
CA ASP A 193 19.50 1.06 -8.87
C ASP A 193 18.35 0.27 -9.52
N PRO A 194 18.11 0.40 -10.84
CA PRO A 194 17.05 -0.34 -11.53
C PRO A 194 17.10 -1.86 -11.32
N ALA A 195 18.28 -2.44 -11.04
CA ALA A 195 18.40 -3.86 -10.71
C ALA A 195 17.62 -4.25 -9.45
N THR A 196 17.35 -3.31 -8.55
CA THR A 196 16.58 -3.52 -7.31
C THR A 196 15.08 -3.26 -7.45
N LEU A 197 14.60 -2.90 -8.65
CA LEU A 197 13.16 -2.62 -8.90
C LEU A 197 12.26 -3.77 -8.45
N HIS A 198 12.73 -5.01 -8.63
CA HIS A 198 12.01 -6.21 -8.25
C HIS A 198 11.72 -6.32 -6.74
N HIS A 199 12.33 -5.47 -5.89
CA HIS A 199 12.03 -5.38 -4.46
C HIS A 199 10.80 -4.49 -4.14
N ALA A 200 10.29 -3.73 -5.10
CA ALA A 200 9.13 -2.85 -4.86
C ALA A 200 7.90 -3.68 -4.47
N HIS A 201 7.29 -3.36 -3.32
CA HIS A 201 6.26 -4.19 -2.69
C HIS A 201 4.88 -4.10 -3.36
N ASP A 202 4.68 -3.19 -4.31
CA ASP A 202 3.53 -3.15 -5.21
C ASP A 202 3.68 -4.11 -6.40
N LEU A 203 4.90 -4.56 -6.73
CA LEU A 203 5.16 -5.56 -7.75
C LEU A 203 5.06 -6.98 -7.17
N LEU A 204 4.65 -7.94 -7.99
CA LEU A 204 4.50 -9.32 -7.54
C LEU A 204 5.84 -9.92 -7.05
N SER A 205 6.96 -9.54 -7.66
CA SER A 205 8.28 -9.98 -7.24
C SER A 205 8.64 -9.51 -5.82
N GLY A 206 8.33 -8.25 -5.49
CA GLY A 206 8.61 -7.70 -4.17
C GLY A 206 7.72 -8.33 -3.10
N LYS A 207 6.45 -8.57 -3.46
CA LYS A 207 5.50 -9.33 -2.62
C LYS A 207 5.97 -10.75 -2.34
N ALA A 208 6.49 -11.44 -3.35
CA ALA A 208 7.00 -12.80 -3.18
C ALA A 208 8.22 -12.83 -2.23
N LEU A 209 9.13 -11.86 -2.35
CA LEU A 209 10.27 -11.70 -1.42
C LEU A 209 9.80 -11.41 0.01
N HIS A 210 8.89 -10.44 0.17
CA HIS A 210 8.30 -10.12 1.47
C HIS A 210 7.58 -11.32 2.09
N GLY A 211 6.86 -12.10 1.28
CA GLY A 211 6.21 -13.33 1.71
C GLY A 211 7.19 -14.39 2.18
N LYS A 212 8.29 -14.58 1.45
CA LYS A 212 9.36 -15.48 1.85
C LYS A 212 9.94 -15.08 3.22
N ASP A 213 10.24 -13.80 3.42
CA ASP A 213 10.77 -13.29 4.70
C ASP A 213 9.80 -13.57 5.87
N ILE A 214 8.50 -13.38 5.65
CA ILE A 214 7.47 -13.69 6.66
C ILE A 214 7.44 -15.19 6.96
N PHE A 215 7.38 -16.06 5.94
CA PHE A 215 7.29 -17.50 6.16
C PHE A 215 8.54 -18.06 6.85
N GLU A 216 9.73 -17.55 6.52
CA GLU A 216 10.97 -17.92 7.21
C GLU A 216 10.93 -17.52 8.70
N ASN A 217 10.43 -16.31 9.00
CA ASN A 217 10.31 -15.83 10.38
C ASN A 217 9.23 -16.56 11.18
N GLU A 218 8.08 -16.85 10.58
CA GLU A 218 7.02 -17.67 11.20
C GLU A 218 7.52 -19.09 11.48
N GLY A 219 8.26 -19.69 10.55
CA GLY A 219 8.89 -21.00 10.76
C GLY A 219 9.89 -20.98 11.92
N ARG A 220 10.69 -19.91 12.05
CA ARG A 220 11.58 -19.70 13.20
C ARG A 220 10.79 -19.57 14.50
N LEU A 221 9.72 -18.78 14.51
CA LEU A 221 8.86 -18.59 15.68
C LEU A 221 8.22 -19.92 16.14
N MET A 222 7.73 -20.73 15.21
CA MET A 222 7.18 -22.06 15.51
C MET A 222 8.19 -22.98 16.20
N ASN A 223 9.47 -22.86 15.89
CA ASN A 223 10.52 -23.59 16.59
C ASN A 223 10.87 -22.96 17.95
N LEU A 224 10.84 -21.62 18.07
CA LEU A 224 11.03 -20.94 19.35
C LEU A 224 9.98 -21.34 20.39
N PHE A 225 8.75 -21.66 20.00
CA PHE A 225 7.74 -22.19 20.94
C PHE A 225 8.15 -23.51 21.64
N LYS A 226 9.14 -24.23 21.12
CA LYS A 226 9.69 -25.44 21.73
C LYS A 226 10.82 -25.15 22.72
N ASP A 227 11.45 -23.97 22.62
CA ASP A 227 12.58 -23.55 23.44
C ASP A 227 12.14 -23.15 24.87
N GLU A 228 12.84 -23.66 25.89
CA GLU A 228 12.47 -23.43 27.29
C GLU A 228 12.66 -21.97 27.70
N LYS A 229 13.73 -21.31 27.25
CA LYS A 229 13.97 -19.89 27.56
C LYS A 229 12.90 -18.99 26.93
N PHE A 230 12.41 -19.35 25.74
CA PHE A 230 11.28 -18.66 25.13
C PHE A 230 9.99 -18.86 25.95
N LYS A 231 9.69 -20.09 26.41
CA LYS A 231 8.53 -20.37 27.27
C LYS A 231 8.60 -19.61 28.59
N GLU A 232 9.75 -19.62 29.26
CA GLU A 232 10.00 -18.88 30.51
C GLU A 232 9.76 -17.38 30.32
N ARG A 233 10.34 -16.79 29.27
CA ARG A 233 10.15 -15.36 28.96
C ARG A 233 8.70 -15.04 28.62
N LYS A 234 8.05 -15.87 27.81
CA LYS A 234 6.63 -15.68 27.47
C LYS A 234 5.76 -15.74 28.73
N ALA A 235 6.00 -16.69 29.62
CA ALA A 235 5.28 -16.80 30.89
C ALA A 235 5.51 -15.56 31.78
N HIS A 236 6.76 -15.12 31.92
CA HIS A 236 7.10 -13.91 32.69
C HIS A 236 6.38 -12.67 32.14
N TYR A 237 6.49 -12.40 30.83
CA TYR A 237 5.86 -11.21 30.23
C TYR A 237 4.33 -11.28 30.25
N THR A 238 3.75 -12.47 30.12
CA THR A 238 2.29 -12.64 30.27
C THR A 238 1.85 -12.28 31.70
N ALA A 239 2.60 -12.72 32.72
CA ALA A 239 2.27 -12.46 34.12
C ALA A 239 2.40 -10.97 34.51
N VAL A 240 3.41 -10.25 34.01
CA VAL A 240 3.58 -8.81 34.32
C VAL A 240 2.68 -7.89 33.50
N CYS A 241 2.15 -8.38 32.36
CA CYS A 241 1.15 -7.69 31.56
C CYS A 241 -0.29 -8.06 31.94
N GLU A 242 -0.51 -8.87 32.99
CA GLU A 242 -1.86 -9.12 33.49
C GLU A 242 -2.55 -7.79 33.81
N PRO A 243 -3.80 -7.60 33.36
CA PRO A 243 -4.47 -6.32 33.46
C PRO A 243 -4.51 -5.87 34.91
N THR A 244 -3.89 -4.73 35.18
CA THR A 244 -4.11 -4.02 36.44
C THR A 244 -5.61 -3.74 36.51
N PRO A 245 -6.31 -4.14 37.59
CA PRO A 245 -7.73 -3.83 37.75
C PRO A 245 -7.94 -2.33 37.51
N SER A 246 -8.94 -1.97 36.70
CA SER A 246 -9.24 -0.56 36.48
C SER A 246 -9.39 0.15 37.83
N PRO A 247 -8.71 1.29 38.06
CA PRO A 247 -8.87 2.05 39.29
C PRO A 247 -10.29 2.62 39.46
N SER A 248 -11.16 2.51 38.46
CA SER A 248 -12.57 2.89 38.53
C SER A 248 -13.48 1.70 38.89
N LYS A 249 -13.73 1.52 40.19
CA LYS A 249 -15.02 1.07 40.73
C LYS A 249 -15.60 2.20 41.55
#